data_AF-A0A6G8I737-F1
#
_entry.id   AF-A0A6G8I737-F1
#
_cell.length_a   1.000
_cell.length_b   1.000
_cell.length_c   1.000
_cell.angle_alpha   90.00
_cell.angle_beta   90.00
_cell.angle_gamma   90.00
#
_symmetry.space_group_name_H-M   'P 1'
#
loop_
_entity.id
_entity.type
_entity.pdbx_description
1 polymer ?
#
loop_
_entity_poly.entity_id
_entity_poly.type
_entity_poly.pdbx_seq_one_letter_code
_entity_poly.pdbx_strand_id
1 'polypeptide(L)'
;MSYSFEVAALSTVSDYDGGAKALGAVVDINGSVLSHKVCLTDKANHLTVPQARKIMQATGDYRMLHGLATDLDHICIQVSSVGNGNRMFRSISDAAREFGDFLGAVTASVEDGNVTPNELRRIDRELAEMIVAANQLRSLCAATKSKR
;
A
#
# COMPACT_ATOMS: atom_id res chain seq x y z
N MET A 1 4.55 -7.15 9.25
CA MET A 1 4.68 -8.57 8.87
C MET A 1 4.37 -8.63 7.39
N SER A 2 5.36 -8.90 6.54
CA SER A 2 5.10 -9.04 5.10
C SER A 2 4.45 -10.41 4.87
N TYR A 3 3.29 -10.43 4.22
CA TYR A 3 2.57 -11.65 3.86
C TYR A 3 2.65 -11.80 2.34
N SER A 4 2.87 -13.03 1.85
CA SER A 4 2.74 -13.30 0.41
C SER A 4 1.30 -13.03 -0.05
N PHE A 5 1.11 -12.83 -1.36
CA PHE A 5 -0.21 -12.62 -1.94
C PHE A 5 -1.24 -13.67 -1.51
N GLU A 6 -0.88 -14.96 -1.47
CA GLU A 6 -1.78 -16.07 -1.15
C GLU A 6 -2.23 -16.05 0.31
N VAL A 7 -1.30 -15.78 1.24
CA VAL A 7 -1.63 -15.68 2.66
C VAL A 7 -2.55 -14.49 2.90
N ALA A 8 -2.27 -13.36 2.26
CA ALA A 8 -3.13 -12.18 2.34
C ALA A 8 -4.53 -12.44 1.77
N ALA A 9 -4.65 -13.18 0.67
CA ALA A 9 -5.94 -13.56 0.10
C ALA A 9 -6.77 -14.44 1.06
N LEU A 10 -6.15 -15.47 1.63
CA LEU A 10 -6.81 -16.34 2.61
C LEU A 10 -7.29 -15.54 3.83
N SER A 11 -6.43 -14.71 4.40
CA SER A 11 -6.78 -13.87 5.56
C SER A 11 -7.92 -12.90 5.22
N THR A 12 -7.88 -12.23 4.06
CA THR A 12 -8.95 -11.30 3.65
C THR A 12 -10.31 -11.99 3.60
N VAL A 13 -10.37 -13.21 3.06
CA VAL A 13 -11.63 -13.97 2.97
C VAL A 13 -12.08 -14.50 4.33
N SER A 14 -11.13 -14.90 5.19
CA SER A 14 -11.42 -15.48 6.51
C SER A 14 -11.85 -14.43 7.53
N ASP A 15 -11.27 -13.22 7.43
CA ASP A 15 -11.55 -12.09 8.33
C ASP A 15 -12.82 -11.33 7.94
N TYR A 16 -13.36 -11.55 6.73
CA TYR A 16 -14.60 -10.92 6.28
C TYR A 16 -15.81 -11.47 7.05
N ASP A 17 -16.73 -10.60 7.47
CA ASP A 17 -17.93 -11.02 8.20
C ASP A 17 -18.81 -11.94 7.33
N GLY A 18 -19.09 -13.15 7.83
CA GLY A 18 -19.74 -14.23 7.06
C GLY A 18 -18.83 -14.98 6.07
N GLY A 19 -17.53 -14.69 6.07
CA GLY A 19 -16.47 -15.41 5.37
C GLY A 19 -16.64 -15.49 3.85
N ALA A 20 -16.12 -16.56 3.25
CA ALA A 20 -16.15 -16.78 1.80
C ALA A 20 -17.56 -16.79 1.20
N LYS A 21 -18.57 -17.26 1.93
CA LYS A 21 -19.96 -17.30 1.45
C LYS A 21 -20.53 -15.88 1.30
N ALA A 22 -20.38 -15.05 2.33
CA ALA A 22 -20.86 -13.68 2.29
C ALA A 22 -20.05 -12.83 1.30
N LEU A 23 -18.72 -12.90 1.35
CA LEU A 23 -17.86 -12.16 0.44
C LEU A 23 -18.08 -12.58 -1.01
N GLY A 24 -18.21 -13.88 -1.27
CA GLY A 24 -18.50 -14.42 -2.59
C GLY A 24 -19.75 -13.81 -3.23
N ALA A 25 -20.83 -13.65 -2.45
CA ALA A 25 -22.04 -12.98 -2.94
C ALA A 25 -21.79 -11.51 -3.35
N VAL A 26 -20.95 -10.78 -2.61
CA VAL A 26 -20.58 -9.39 -2.92
C VAL A 26 -19.74 -9.30 -4.19
N VAL A 27 -18.81 -10.24 -4.37
CA VAL A 27 -17.89 -10.22 -5.52
C VAL A 27 -18.35 -11.08 -6.70
N ASP A 28 -19.60 -11.57 -6.68
CA ASP A 28 -20.17 -12.43 -7.72
C ASP A 28 -19.31 -13.68 -8.02
N ILE A 29 -18.88 -14.36 -6.96
CA ILE A 29 -18.16 -15.64 -7.00
C ILE A 29 -18.86 -16.59 -6.03
N ASN A 30 -19.16 -17.81 -6.46
CA ASN A 30 -19.72 -18.81 -5.57
C ASN A 30 -18.82 -19.00 -4.32
N GLY A 31 -19.39 -18.97 -3.12
CA GLY A 31 -18.62 -19.00 -1.87
C GLY A 31 -17.70 -20.20 -1.72
N SER A 32 -18.14 -21.40 -2.13
CA SER A 32 -17.29 -22.61 -2.11
C SER A 32 -16.15 -22.51 -3.11
N VAL A 33 -16.42 -21.96 -4.30
CA VAL A 33 -15.38 -21.70 -5.31
C VAL A 33 -14.37 -20.67 -4.78
N LEU A 34 -14.83 -19.62 -4.11
CA LEU A 34 -13.95 -18.62 -3.50
C LEU A 34 -13.07 -19.24 -2.41
N SER A 35 -13.63 -20.07 -1.52
CA SER A 35 -12.86 -20.79 -0.50
C SER A 35 -11.76 -21.66 -1.11
N HIS A 36 -12.06 -22.39 -2.18
CA HIS A 36 -11.06 -23.20 -2.88
C HIS A 36 -9.99 -22.31 -3.53
N LYS A 37 -10.39 -21.17 -4.11
CA LYS A 37 -9.47 -20.24 -4.79
C LYS A 37 -8.44 -19.58 -3.89
N VAL A 38 -8.73 -19.45 -2.60
CA VAL A 38 -7.80 -18.88 -1.60
C VAL A 38 -7.14 -19.95 -0.73
N CYS A 39 -7.40 -21.22 -1.01
CA CYS A 39 -6.81 -22.33 -0.27
C CYS A 39 -5.32 -22.45 -0.60
N LEU A 40 -4.45 -22.36 0.42
CA LEU A 40 -2.99 -22.45 0.25
C LEU A 40 -2.51 -23.82 -0.26
N THR A 41 -3.33 -24.86 -0.12
CA THR A 41 -3.00 -26.21 -0.56
C THR A 41 -3.59 -26.58 -1.92
N ASP A 42 -4.54 -25.79 -2.46
CA ASP A 42 -5.11 -26.03 -3.80
C ASP A 42 -4.23 -25.34 -4.86
N LYS A 43 -3.64 -26.13 -5.76
CA LYS A 43 -2.76 -25.65 -6.85
C LYS A 43 -3.46 -25.53 -8.21
N ALA A 44 -4.73 -25.94 -8.30
CA ALA A 44 -5.46 -25.98 -9.56
C ALA A 44 -6.27 -24.70 -9.78
N ASN A 45 -6.79 -24.13 -8.70
CA ASN A 45 -7.69 -22.99 -8.77
C ASN A 45 -7.12 -21.82 -7.97
N HIS A 46 -6.52 -20.85 -8.67
CA HIS A 46 -6.08 -19.60 -8.05
C HIS A 46 -7.04 -18.44 -8.35
N LEU A 47 -6.96 -17.40 -7.53
CA LEU A 47 -7.57 -16.12 -7.86
C LEU A 47 -6.91 -15.53 -9.09
N THR A 48 -7.71 -15.06 -10.04
CA THR A 48 -7.20 -14.22 -11.12
C THR A 48 -7.01 -12.78 -10.63
N VAL A 49 -6.12 -12.01 -11.26
CA VAL A 49 -5.90 -10.59 -10.92
C VAL A 49 -7.21 -9.78 -10.91
N PRO A 50 -8.13 -9.93 -11.90
CA PRO A 50 -9.43 -9.27 -11.84
C PRO A 50 -10.28 -9.64 -10.61
N GLN A 51 -10.26 -10.90 -10.18
CA GLN A 51 -10.99 -11.37 -8.99
C GLN A 51 -10.39 -10.78 -7.72
N ALA A 52 -9.06 -10.83 -7.56
CA ALA A 52 -8.35 -10.24 -6.43
C ALA A 52 -8.62 -8.73 -6.33
N ARG A 53 -8.56 -8.01 -7.46
CA ARG A 53 -8.92 -6.59 -7.51
C ARG A 53 -10.35 -6.33 -7.04
N LYS A 54 -11.32 -7.13 -7.49
CA LYS A 54 -12.73 -7.00 -7.10
C LYS A 54 -12.92 -7.21 -5.60
N ILE A 55 -12.23 -8.20 -5.02
CA ILE A 55 -12.22 -8.43 -3.57
C ILE A 55 -11.65 -7.23 -2.83
N MET A 56 -10.44 -6.77 -3.18
CA MET A 56 -9.81 -5.61 -2.53
C MET A 56 -10.66 -4.35 -2.60
N GLN A 57 -11.35 -4.12 -3.72
CA GLN A 57 -12.26 -2.97 -3.87
C GLN A 57 -13.52 -3.10 -3.01
N ALA A 58 -14.07 -4.31 -2.87
CA ALA A 58 -15.27 -4.57 -2.10
C ALA A 58 -15.02 -4.49 -0.59
N THR A 59 -13.86 -4.97 -0.13
CA THR A 59 -13.52 -5.03 1.30
C THR A 59 -12.77 -3.80 1.80
N GLY A 60 -12.11 -3.05 0.90
CA GLY A 60 -11.14 -2.03 1.28
C GLY A 60 -9.84 -2.61 1.88
N ASP A 61 -9.69 -3.93 1.84
CA ASP A 61 -8.50 -4.64 2.32
C ASP A 61 -7.49 -4.80 1.19
N TYR A 62 -6.37 -4.09 1.29
CA TYR A 62 -5.31 -4.08 0.28
C TYR A 62 -4.11 -4.97 0.63
N ARG A 63 -4.21 -5.86 1.64
CA ARG A 63 -3.10 -6.76 2.03
C ARG A 63 -2.56 -7.58 0.85
N MET A 64 -3.43 -8.04 -0.06
CA MET A 64 -3.02 -8.74 -1.29
C MET A 64 -2.12 -7.89 -2.19
N LEU A 65 -2.45 -6.60 -2.36
CA LEU A 65 -1.64 -5.68 -3.17
C LEU A 65 -0.27 -5.42 -2.54
N HIS A 66 -0.21 -5.30 -1.21
CA HIS A 66 1.05 -5.17 -0.47
C HIS A 66 1.89 -6.46 -0.52
N GLY A 67 1.25 -7.63 -0.51
CA GLY A 67 1.92 -8.91 -0.69
C GLY A 67 2.59 -9.01 -2.05
N LEU A 68 1.86 -8.72 -3.14
CA LEU A 68 2.44 -8.67 -4.50
C LEU A 68 3.60 -7.68 -4.62
N ALA A 69 3.49 -6.51 -3.98
CA ALA A 69 4.57 -5.54 -3.99
C ALA A 69 5.81 -6.11 -3.30
N THR A 70 5.64 -6.75 -2.15
CA THR A 70 6.78 -7.32 -1.40
C THR A 70 7.40 -8.50 -2.13
N ASP A 71 6.60 -9.38 -2.74
CA ASP A 71 7.07 -10.53 -3.52
C ASP A 71 7.95 -10.12 -4.72
N LEU A 72 7.84 -8.86 -5.16
CA LEU A 72 8.58 -8.29 -6.28
C LEU A 72 9.63 -7.25 -5.84
N ASP A 73 9.92 -7.11 -4.55
CA ASP A 73 10.82 -6.09 -4.00
C ASP A 73 10.39 -4.63 -4.30
N HIS A 74 9.08 -4.38 -4.29
CA HIS A 74 8.46 -3.07 -4.47
C HIS A 74 7.70 -2.63 -3.20
N ILE A 75 7.45 -1.33 -3.09
CA ILE A 75 6.58 -0.75 -2.05
C ILE A 75 5.30 -0.25 -2.72
N CYS A 76 4.13 -0.59 -2.15
CA CYS A 76 2.85 -0.06 -2.57
C CYS A 76 2.43 1.10 -1.65
N ILE A 77 2.08 2.25 -2.24
CA ILE A 77 1.67 3.45 -1.51
C ILE A 77 0.29 3.86 -1.98
N GLN A 78 -0.65 3.96 -1.05
CA GLN A 78 -2.01 4.40 -1.36
C GLN A 78 -2.03 5.90 -1.66
N VAL A 79 -2.43 6.23 -2.89
CA VAL A 79 -2.70 7.60 -3.31
C VAL A 79 -4.09 8.00 -2.80
N SER A 80 -4.16 8.89 -1.83
CA SER A 80 -5.43 9.50 -1.42
C SER A 80 -5.88 10.53 -2.46
N SER A 81 -7.15 10.46 -2.90
CA SER A 81 -7.72 11.51 -3.75
C SER A 81 -7.86 12.78 -2.91
N VAL A 82 -7.01 13.77 -3.15
CA VAL A 82 -7.08 15.01 -2.38
C VAL A 82 -8.11 15.95 -3.00
N GLY A 83 -9.14 16.28 -2.23
CA GLY A 83 -10.13 17.32 -2.56
C GLY A 83 -9.54 18.74 -2.50
N ASN A 84 -9.82 19.50 -3.56
CA ASN A 84 -9.84 20.96 -3.77
C ASN A 84 -8.73 21.86 -3.17
N GLY A 85 -7.90 22.37 -4.09
CA GLY A 85 -7.57 23.80 -4.25
C GLY A 85 -6.58 24.44 -3.26
N ASN A 86 -6.88 24.39 -1.97
CA ASN A 86 -6.10 25.11 -0.94
C ASN A 86 -5.01 24.24 -0.27
N ARG A 87 -4.80 23.04 -0.81
CA ARG A 87 -3.87 22.01 -0.29
C ARG A 87 -2.54 21.97 -1.03
N MET A 88 -2.44 22.57 -2.22
CA MET A 88 -1.26 22.45 -3.09
C MET A 88 -0.03 23.13 -2.49
N PHE A 89 -0.12 24.42 -2.16
CA PHE A 89 1.03 25.16 -1.61
C PHE A 89 1.51 24.59 -0.29
N ARG A 90 0.58 24.18 0.59
CA ARG A 90 0.93 23.46 1.83
C ARG A 90 1.65 22.14 1.54
N SER A 91 1.13 21.34 0.61
CA SER A 91 1.77 20.07 0.23
C SER A 91 3.14 20.25 -0.43
N ILE A 92 3.39 21.36 -1.12
CA ILE A 92 4.73 21.71 -1.63
C ILE A 92 5.66 21.99 -0.45
N SER A 93 5.24 22.84 0.49
CA SER A 93 6.02 23.16 1.69
C SER A 93 6.29 21.92 2.55
N ASP A 94 5.29 21.05 2.72
CA ASP A 94 5.42 19.81 3.49
C ASP A 94 6.42 18.86 2.82
N ALA A 95 6.32 18.65 1.50
CA ALA A 95 7.27 17.81 0.76
C ALA A 95 8.71 18.37 0.81
N ALA A 96 8.86 19.69 0.73
CA ALA A 96 10.17 20.34 0.85
C ALA A 96 10.76 20.18 2.26
N ARG A 97 9.92 20.29 3.31
CA ARG A 97 10.35 20.08 4.70
C ARG A 97 10.80 18.64 4.91
N GLU A 98 9.99 17.64 4.54
CA GLU A 98 10.36 16.24 4.75
C GLU A 98 11.62 15.85 3.95
N PHE A 99 11.82 16.43 2.76
CA PHE A 99 13.05 16.24 2.02
C PHE A 99 14.27 16.81 2.77
N GLY A 100 14.13 17.98 3.40
CA GLY A 100 15.15 18.56 4.26
C GLY A 100 15.43 17.72 5.50
N ASP A 101 14.39 17.22 6.18
CA ASP A 101 14.50 16.40 7.38
C ASP A 101 15.19 15.06 7.08
N PHE A 102 14.84 14.43 5.95
CA PHE A 102 15.55 13.25 5.43
C PHE A 102 17.03 13.51 5.17
N LEU A 103 17.36 14.57 4.42
CA LEU A 103 18.76 14.91 4.14
C LEU A 103 19.52 15.23 5.44
N GLY A 104 18.89 15.93 6.39
CA GLY A 104 19.49 16.24 7.69
C GLY A 104 19.78 15.00 8.52
N ALA A 105 18.90 13.99 8.48
CA ALA A 105 19.17 12.70 9.12
C ALA A 105 20.30 11.94 8.43
N VAL A 106 20.36 11.93 7.09
CA VAL A 106 21.45 11.30 6.36
C VAL A 106 22.78 11.98 6.69
N THR A 107 22.87 13.31 6.60
CA THR A 107 24.13 14.02 6.86
C THR A 107 24.61 13.81 8.29
N ALA A 108 23.72 13.93 9.28
CA ALA A 108 24.09 13.75 10.68
C ALA A 108 24.59 12.33 11.00
N SER A 109 24.14 11.33 10.24
CA SER A 109 24.49 9.93 10.46
C SER A 109 25.69 9.42 9.64
N VAL A 110 26.12 10.16 8.62
CA VAL A 110 27.30 9.77 7.81
C VAL A 110 28.56 10.55 8.19
N GLU A 111 28.45 11.57 9.04
CA GLU A 111 29.56 12.46 9.45
C GLU A 111 30.76 11.72 10.04
N ASP A 112 30.54 10.65 10.80
CA ASP A 112 31.59 9.86 11.44
C ASP A 112 32.04 8.64 10.61
N GLY A 113 31.45 8.44 9.42
CA GLY A 113 31.73 7.33 8.51
C GLY A 113 31.20 5.97 8.98
N ASN A 114 30.38 5.90 10.04
CA ASN A 114 29.88 4.65 10.60
C ASN A 114 28.41 4.74 11.03
N VAL A 115 27.50 4.46 10.09
CA VAL A 115 26.06 4.46 10.34
C VAL A 115 25.66 3.32 11.29
N THR A 116 25.20 3.66 12.49
CA THR A 116 24.71 2.70 13.47
C THR A 116 23.29 2.20 13.13
N PRO A 117 22.84 1.07 13.72
CA PRO A 117 21.47 0.59 13.53
C PRO A 117 20.38 1.57 13.99
N ASN A 118 20.69 2.42 14.97
CA ASN A 118 19.75 3.44 15.45
C ASN A 118 19.61 4.58 14.44
N GLU A 119 20.72 4.99 13.84
CA GLU A 119 20.77 6.01 12.80
C GLU A 119 20.11 5.53 11.51
N LEU A 120 20.38 4.29 11.09
CA LEU A 120 19.71 3.70 9.94
C LEU A 120 18.19 3.69 10.13
N ARG A 121 17.70 3.30 11.32
CA ARG A 121 16.26 3.36 11.64
C ARG A 121 15.68 4.77 11.60
N ARG A 122 16.48 5.79 11.96
CA ARG A 122 16.07 7.20 11.83
C ARG A 122 16.02 7.62 10.37
N ILE A 123 17.02 7.26 9.56
CA ILE A 123 17.04 7.52 8.11
C ILE A 123 15.82 6.87 7.45
N ASP A 124 15.53 5.60 7.76
CA ASP A 124 14.38 4.87 7.20
C ASP A 124 13.05 5.55 7.54
N ARG A 125 12.91 6.06 8.76
CA ARG A 125 11.72 6.79 9.18
C ARG A 125 11.54 8.09 8.37
N GLU A 126 12.57 8.94 8.31
CA GLU A 126 12.50 10.21 7.58
C GLU A 126 12.29 9.99 6.06
N LEU A 127 12.90 8.94 5.52
CA LEU A 127 12.70 8.53 4.13
C LEU A 127 11.22 8.16 3.87
N ALA A 128 10.60 7.40 4.76
CA ALA A 128 9.20 7.02 4.63
C ALA A 128 8.28 8.24 4.71
N GLU A 129 8.54 9.18 5.63
CA GLU A 129 7.78 10.43 5.78
C GLU A 129 7.88 11.31 4.51
N MET A 130 9.08 11.45 3.94
CA MET A 130 9.30 12.16 2.67
C MET A 130 8.57 11.50 1.49
N ILE A 131 8.64 10.18 1.38
CA ILE A 131 7.94 9.42 0.33
C ILE A 131 6.43 9.66 0.41
N VAL A 132 5.85 9.72 1.62
CA VAL A 132 4.44 10.02 1.82
C VAL A 132 4.12 11.44 1.35
N ALA A 133 4.88 12.44 1.79
CA ALA A 133 4.65 13.83 1.42
C ALA A 133 4.79 14.07 -0.11
N ALA A 134 5.80 13.45 -0.73
CA ALA A 134 6.00 13.51 -2.18
C ALA A 134 4.82 12.89 -2.95
N ASN A 135 4.29 11.75 -2.49
CA ASN A 135 3.13 11.12 -3.12
C ASN A 135 1.86 11.95 -2.92
N GLN A 136 1.66 12.58 -1.77
CA GLN A 136 0.53 13.49 -1.56
C GLN A 136 0.58 14.68 -2.52
N LEU A 137 1.77 15.29 -2.69
CA LEU A 137 1.96 16.38 -3.65
C LEU A 137 1.67 15.95 -5.09
N ARG A 138 2.21 14.79 -5.50
CA ARG A 138 1.93 14.21 -6.83
C ARG A 138 0.43 13.99 -7.04
N SER A 139 -0.27 13.52 -6.02
CA SER A 139 -1.71 13.23 -6.06
C SER A 139 -2.53 14.50 -6.27
N LEU A 140 -2.15 15.61 -5.61
CA LEU A 140 -2.71 16.93 -5.83
C LEU A 140 -2.48 17.46 -7.26
N CYS A 141 -1.28 17.28 -7.80
CA CYS A 141 -0.97 17.61 -9.20
C CYS A 141 -1.86 16.82 -10.18
N ALA A 142 -2.06 15.53 -9.92
CA ALA A 142 -2.92 14.69 -10.75
C ALA A 142 -4.41 15.12 -10.68
N ALA A 143 -4.91 15.45 -9.49
CA ALA A 143 -6.29 15.91 -9.30
C ALA A 143 -6.60 17.25 -9.99
N THR A 144 -5.59 18.10 -10.17
CA THR A 144 -5.73 19.39 -10.86
C THR A 144 -6.03 19.23 -12.36
N LYS A 145 -5.78 18.06 -12.97
CA LYS A 145 -6.06 17.78 -14.40
C LYS A 145 -7.55 17.53 -14.74
N SER A 146 -8.48 17.55 -13.78
CA SER A 146 -9.89 17.21 -14.01
C SER A 146 -10.78 18.41 -14.43
N LYS A 147 -10.34 19.21 -15.42
CA LYS A 147 -11.20 20.17 -16.14
C LYS A 147 -10.72 20.37 -17.58
N ARG A 148 -10.81 19.33 -18.41
CA ARG A 148 -10.89 19.45 -19.88
C ARG A 148 -11.81 18.38 -20.41
#